data_AF-A0A8K0R083-F1
#
_entry.id   AF-A0A8K0R083-F1
#
_cell.length_a   1.000
_cell.length_b   1.000
_cell.length_c   1.000
_cell.angle_alpha   90.00
_cell.angle_beta   90.00
_cell.angle_gamma   90.00
#
_symmetry.space_group_name_H-M   'P 1'
#
loop_
_entity.id
_entity.type
_entity.pdbx_description
1 polymer ?
#
loop_
_entity_poly.entity_id
_entity_poly.type
_entity_poly.pdbx_seq_one_letter_code
_entity_poly.pdbx_strand_id
1 'polypeptide(L)'
;MDSNLLGGRSGPLIVHTPFQHTPLDLQTPSIRLIQILPSQSRSNVEHIRLDIRVAALDSEYLCLSYVWGKTSPGQWIFVDGRRMWIRQNLWDFLQAARRNNMIRRQCSG
;
A
#
# COMPACT_ATOMS: atom_id res chain seq x y z
N MET A 1 23.34 -16.97 40.59
CA MET A 1 24.12 -17.92 39.80
C MET A 1 23.71 -17.79 38.34
N ASP A 2 24.18 -16.86 37.51
CA ASP A 2 24.97 -15.64 37.59
C ASP A 2 24.56 -14.84 36.34
N SER A 3 24.16 -13.57 36.48
CA SER A 3 25.02 -12.41 36.23
C SER A 3 25.52 -12.30 34.78
N ASN A 4 24.88 -11.45 33.98
CA ASN A 4 25.59 -10.44 33.18
C ASN A 4 24.63 -9.33 32.73
N LEU A 5 24.64 -8.25 33.51
CA LEU A 5 24.40 -6.88 33.02
C LEU A 5 25.64 -6.44 32.24
N LEU A 6 25.45 -5.78 31.10
CA LEU A 6 25.94 -4.44 30.79
C LEU A 6 25.89 -4.18 29.27
N GLY A 7 25.38 -3.00 28.92
CA GLY A 7 25.94 -2.25 27.79
C GLY A 7 25.07 -2.11 26.55
N GLY A 8 24.29 -1.03 26.51
CA GLY A 8 24.37 -0.11 25.37
C GLY A 8 23.72 -0.56 24.06
N ARG A 9 22.49 -0.10 23.84
CA ARG A 9 22.15 0.89 22.81
C ARG A 9 20.63 0.93 22.71
N SER A 10 20.03 1.90 23.39
CA SER A 10 18.75 2.46 23.00
C SER A 10 18.91 3.08 21.61
N GLY A 11 18.93 2.23 20.58
CA GLY A 11 18.57 2.67 19.24
C GLY A 11 17.14 3.21 19.32
N PRO A 12 16.76 4.20 18.49
CA PRO A 12 15.39 4.66 18.47
C PRO A 12 14.53 3.42 18.21
N LEU A 13 13.59 3.14 19.12
CA LEU A 13 12.49 2.23 18.80
C LEU A 13 11.92 2.80 17.51
N ILE A 14 12.11 2.11 16.37
CA ILE A 14 11.52 2.54 15.12
C ILE A 14 10.02 2.34 15.35
N VAL A 15 9.39 3.38 15.87
CA VAL A 15 7.94 3.48 15.93
C VAL A 15 7.54 3.52 14.46
N HIS A 16 7.17 2.37 13.92
CA HIS A 16 6.53 2.30 12.62
C HIS A 16 5.19 3.00 12.80
N THR A 17 5.16 4.32 12.60
CA THR A 17 3.90 5.03 12.50
C THR A 17 3.14 4.39 11.35
N PRO A 18 1.91 3.88 11.60
CA PRO A 18 1.14 3.28 10.54
C PRO A 18 0.95 4.32 9.44
N PHE A 19 1.03 3.88 8.19
CA PHE A 19 0.74 4.75 7.05
C PHE A 19 -0.63 5.37 7.25
N GLN A 20 -0.66 6.70 7.32
CA GLN A 20 -1.88 7.47 7.38
C GLN A 20 -2.01 8.26 6.09
N HIS A 21 -3.10 8.00 5.39
CA HIS A 21 -3.45 8.74 4.19
C HIS A 21 -3.98 10.14 4.57
N THR A 22 -3.80 11.11 3.68
CA THR A 22 -4.39 12.44 3.82
C THR A 22 -5.91 12.35 3.79
N PRO A 23 -6.66 12.93 4.75
CA PRO A 23 -8.12 12.97 4.72
C PRO A 23 -8.65 13.52 3.39
N LEU A 24 -9.77 12.96 2.90
CA LEU A 24 -10.46 13.54 1.74
C LEU A 24 -11.23 14.78 2.18
N ASP A 25 -11.27 15.78 1.32
CA ASP A 25 -12.24 16.85 1.44
C ASP A 25 -13.63 16.28 1.14
N LEU A 26 -14.52 16.32 2.13
CA LEU A 26 -15.88 15.80 2.01
C LEU A 26 -16.85 16.83 1.41
N GLN A 27 -16.42 18.07 1.17
CA GLN A 27 -17.22 19.08 0.46
C GLN A 27 -17.25 18.83 -1.04
N THR A 28 -16.27 18.07 -1.56
CA THR A 28 -16.14 17.77 -2.98
C THR A 28 -16.25 16.25 -3.20
N PRO A 29 -17.14 15.77 -4.08
CA PRO A 29 -17.20 14.36 -4.45
C PRO A 29 -15.85 13.91 -5.00
N SER A 30 -15.14 13.08 -4.23
CA SER A 30 -13.78 12.66 -4.59
C SER A 30 -13.46 11.25 -4.07
N ILE A 31 -12.55 10.57 -4.78
CA ILE A 31 -12.06 9.25 -4.41
C ILE A 31 -10.54 9.20 -4.49
N ARG A 32 -9.95 8.23 -3.79
CA ARG A 32 -8.52 7.92 -3.95
C ARG A 32 -8.35 6.87 -5.04
N LEU A 33 -7.57 7.21 -6.04
CA LEU A 33 -7.08 6.28 -7.04
C LEU A 33 -5.69 5.81 -6.64
N ILE A 34 -5.46 4.51 -6.75
CA ILE A 34 -4.14 3.90 -6.60
C ILE A 34 -3.55 3.63 -7.99
N GLN A 35 -2.27 3.95 -8.17
CA GLN A 35 -1.52 3.60 -9.37
C GLN A 35 -0.43 2.60 -9.01
N ILE A 36 -0.49 1.40 -9.59
CA ILE A 36 0.56 0.39 -9.40
C ILE A 36 1.78 0.78 -10.23
N LEU A 37 2.92 1.00 -9.56
CA LEU A 37 4.16 1.36 -10.22
C LEU A 37 4.83 0.13 -10.85
N PRO A 38 5.59 0.31 -11.96
CA PRO A 38 6.39 -0.76 -12.53
C PRO A 38 7.38 -1.34 -11.51
N SER A 39 7.63 -2.65 -11.59
CA SER A 39 8.71 -3.28 -10.83
C SER A 39 10.05 -2.68 -11.28
N GLN A 40 10.82 -2.12 -10.35
CA GLN A 40 12.12 -1.50 -10.62
C GLN A 40 13.29 -2.52 -10.49
N SER A 41 13.02 -3.76 -10.10
CA SER A 41 14.06 -4.68 -9.63
C SER A 41 14.39 -5.79 -10.63
N ARG A 42 15.69 -5.94 -10.93
CA ARG A 42 16.31 -7.21 -11.42
C ARG A 42 16.53 -8.24 -10.29
N SER A 43 16.11 -7.92 -9.06
CA SER A 43 16.26 -8.73 -7.85
C SER A 43 14.98 -9.54 -7.58
N ASN A 44 15.14 -10.77 -7.11
CA ASN A 44 14.10 -11.79 -6.91
C ASN A 44 13.01 -11.45 -5.87
N VAL A 45 13.07 -10.31 -5.18
CA VAL A 45 12.05 -9.91 -4.18
C VAL A 45 11.30 -8.67 -4.66
N GLU A 46 10.32 -8.90 -5.51
CA GLU A 46 9.45 -7.84 -6.02
C GLU A 46 8.46 -7.38 -4.94
N HIS A 47 8.61 -6.13 -4.50
CA HIS A 47 7.65 -5.47 -3.62
C HIS A 47 6.67 -4.65 -4.46
N ILE A 48 5.38 -4.71 -4.13
CA ILE A 48 4.37 -3.84 -4.75
C ILE A 48 4.60 -2.40 -4.28
N ARG A 49 4.62 -1.47 -5.24
CA ARG A 49 4.72 -0.03 -4.99
C ARG A 49 3.53 0.66 -5.64
N LEU A 50 2.91 1.57 -4.91
CA LEU A 50 1.74 2.31 -5.32
C LEU A 50 1.95 3.80 -5.10
N ASP A 51 1.34 4.61 -5.95
CA ASP A 51 1.09 6.03 -5.66
C ASP A 51 -0.41 6.25 -5.44
N ILE A 52 -0.75 7.15 -4.53
CA ILE A 52 -2.13 7.58 -4.28
C ILE A 52 -2.34 8.97 -4.86
N ARG A 53 -3.45 9.15 -5.58
CA ARG A 53 -3.94 10.48 -5.97
C ARG A 53 -5.42 10.62 -5.68
N VAL A 54 -5.85 11.84 -5.39
CA VAL A 54 -7.27 12.19 -5.27
C VAL A 54 -7.79 12.56 -6.65
N ALA A 55 -8.94 12.02 -7.02
CA ALA A 55 -9.67 12.38 -8.24
C ALA A 55 -11.06 12.87 -7.87
N ALA A 56 -11.50 13.96 -8.50
CA ALA A 56 -12.89 14.39 -8.43
C ALA A 56 -13.76 13.37 -9.17
N LEU A 57 -14.96 13.15 -8.63
CA LEU A 57 -15.98 12.34 -9.25
C LEU A 57 -16.87 13.25 -10.10
N ASP A 58 -16.91 12.99 -11.40
CA ASP A 58 -17.87 13.56 -12.35
C ASP A 58 -19.05 12.62 -12.62
N SER A 59 -18.99 11.39 -12.10
CA SER A 59 -19.89 10.28 -12.42
C SER A 59 -20.23 9.46 -11.17
N GLU A 60 -21.37 8.76 -11.19
CA GLU A 60 -21.74 7.81 -10.15
C GLU A 60 -20.97 6.48 -10.30
N TYR A 61 -20.40 5.98 -9.21
CA TYR A 61 -19.67 4.70 -9.19
C TYR A 61 -20.30 3.75 -8.19
N LEU A 62 -20.59 2.52 -8.64
CA LEU A 62 -20.92 1.42 -7.74
C LEU A 62 -19.62 0.80 -7.22
N CYS A 63 -19.28 1.10 -5.98
CA CYS A 63 -18.13 0.49 -5.32
C CYS A 63 -18.46 -0.95 -4.91
N LEU A 64 -17.62 -1.89 -5.30
CA LEU A 64 -17.65 -3.25 -4.75
C LEU A 64 -17.04 -3.22 -3.36
N SER A 65 -17.80 -3.66 -2.35
CA SER A 65 -17.25 -3.88 -1.01
C SER A 65 -16.40 -5.16 -1.04
N TYR A 66 -15.09 -5.02 -0.83
CA TYR A 66 -14.27 -6.19 -0.61
C TYR A 66 -14.42 -6.64 0.84
N VAL A 67 -14.50 -7.95 1.05
CA VAL A 67 -14.52 -8.51 2.39
C VAL A 67 -13.16 -8.28 3.01
N TRP A 68 -13.12 -7.73 4.22
CA TRP A 68 -11.90 -7.67 5.02
C TRP A 68 -11.48 -9.11 5.32
N GLY A 69 -10.53 -9.63 4.55
CA GLY A 69 -10.01 -10.98 4.74
C GLY A 69 -9.42 -11.18 6.14
N LYS A 70 -8.94 -12.40 6.41
CA LYS A 70 -8.25 -12.74 7.67
C LYS A 70 -7.19 -11.68 8.01
N THR A 71 -7.06 -11.34 9.29
CA THR A 71 -6.09 -10.33 9.77
C THR A 71 -4.64 -10.77 9.59
N SER A 72 -4.41 -12.07 9.39
CA SER A 72 -3.12 -12.70 9.14
C SER A 72 -3.30 -13.91 8.21
N PRO A 73 -2.35 -14.21 7.30
CA PRO A 73 -1.13 -13.45 7.02
C PRO A 73 -1.40 -12.12 6.27
N GLY A 74 -0.38 -11.27 6.20
CA GLY A 74 -0.39 -10.01 5.44
C GLY A 74 0.97 -9.74 4.81
N GLN A 75 1.08 -8.65 4.06
CA GLN A 75 2.28 -8.30 3.29
C GLN A 75 2.60 -6.80 3.44
N TRP A 76 3.88 -6.46 3.40
CA TRP A 76 4.33 -5.07 3.35
C TRP A 76 4.39 -4.59 1.90
N ILE A 77 3.78 -3.44 1.65
CA ILE A 77 3.87 -2.72 0.36
C ILE A 77 4.42 -1.31 0.59
N PHE A 78 4.74 -0.62 -0.51
CA PHE A 78 5.09 0.80 -0.49
C PHE A 78 3.95 1.62 -1.10
N VAL A 79 3.57 2.69 -0.42
CA VAL A 79 2.55 3.66 -0.85
C VAL A 79 3.14 5.05 -0.67
N ASP A 80 3.26 5.81 -1.77
CA ASP A 80 3.94 7.12 -1.78
C ASP A 80 5.33 7.07 -1.11
N GLY A 81 6.07 6.00 -1.39
CA GLY A 81 7.39 5.73 -0.79
C GLY A 81 7.40 5.26 0.67
N ARG A 82 6.24 5.16 1.34
CA ARG A 82 6.11 4.75 2.75
C ARG A 82 5.63 3.31 2.87
N ARG A 83 6.08 2.58 3.90
CA ARG A 83 5.66 1.18 4.12
C ARG A 83 4.26 1.12 4.72
N MET A 84 3.41 0.28 4.14
CA MET A 84 2.07 -0.02 4.64
C MET A 84 1.87 -1.54 4.73
N TRP A 85 1.35 -2.00 5.87
CA TRP A 85 0.94 -3.40 6.03
C TRP A 85 -0.47 -3.57 5.47
N ILE A 86 -0.63 -4.53 4.57
CA ILE A 86 -1.92 -4.88 3.98
C ILE A 86 -2.26 -6.34 4.26
N ARG A 87 -3.56 -6.64 4.25
CA ARG A 87 -4.06 -8.00 4.41
C ARG A 87 -3.91 -8.79 3.10
N GLN A 88 -3.91 -10.12 3.22
CA GLN A 88 -3.72 -11.03 2.09
C GLN A 88 -4.69 -10.79 0.93
N ASN A 89 -5.95 -10.46 1.21
CA ASN A 89 -6.96 -10.18 0.18
C ASN A 89 -6.57 -9.01 -0.74
N LEU A 90 -6.10 -7.90 -0.16
CA LEU A 90 -5.66 -6.74 -0.92
C LEU A 90 -4.36 -7.04 -1.66
N TRP A 91 -3.46 -7.81 -1.04
CA TRP A 91 -2.23 -8.26 -1.69
C TRP A 91 -2.53 -9.08 -2.95
N ASP A 92 -3.40 -10.08 -2.85
CA ASP A 92 -3.77 -10.96 -3.97
C ASP A 92 -4.43 -10.15 -5.09
N PHE A 93 -5.32 -9.23 -4.73
CA PHE A 93 -5.93 -8.30 -5.69
C PHE A 93 -4.88 -7.45 -6.42
N LEU A 94 -3.95 -6.82 -5.68
CA LEU A 94 -2.93 -5.97 -6.28
C LEU A 94 -1.97 -6.78 -7.18
N GLN A 95 -1.64 -8.02 -6.81
CA GLN A 95 -0.87 -8.93 -7.66
C GLN A 95 -1.61 -9.27 -8.96
N ALA A 96 -2.90 -9.59 -8.87
CA ALA A 96 -3.72 -9.87 -10.04
C ALA A 96 -3.86 -8.63 -10.95
N ALA A 97 -4.13 -7.46 -10.36
CA ALA A 97 -4.23 -6.19 -11.07
C ALA A 97 -2.91 -5.81 -11.75
N ARG A 98 -1.76 -6.09 -11.12
CA ARG A 98 -0.43 -5.86 -11.68
C ARG A 98 -0.13 -6.72 -12.91
N ARG A 99 -0.61 -7.97 -12.92
CA ARG A 99 -0.45 -8.91 -14.06
C ARG A 99 -1.44 -8.61 -15.19
N ASN A 100 -2.58 -8.01 -14.87
CA ASN A 100 -3.60 -7.72 -15.85
C ASN A 100 -3.28 -6.42 -16.62
N ASN A 101 -2.78 -6.56 -17.85
CA ASN A 101 -2.43 -5.45 -18.72
C ASN A 101 -3.63 -4.57 -19.12
N MET A 102 -4.88 -5.03 -18.93
CA MET A 102 -6.07 -4.23 -19.22
C MET A 102 -6.25 -3.02 -18.28
N ILE A 103 -5.56 -3.00 -17.12
CA ILE A 103 -5.64 -1.91 -16.13
C ILE A 103 -4.52 -0.88 -16.34
N ARG A 104 -3.51 -1.18 -17.17
CA ARG A 104 -2.53 -0.17 -17.61
C ARG A 104 -3.17 0.69 -18.70
N ARG A 105 -3.64 1.89 -18.35
CA ARG A 105 -3.83 2.92 -19.38
C ARG A 105 -2.48 3.19 -20.03
N GLN A 106 -2.34 2.76 -21.28
CA GLN A 106 -1.28 3.28 -22.16
C GLN A 106 -1.60 4.75 -22.41
N CYS A 107 -0.87 5.66 -21.76
CA CYS A 107 -0.67 6.98 -22.33
C CYS A 107 0.59 6.88 -23.18
N SER A 108 0.40 6.51 -24.45
CA SER A 108 1.40 6.67 -25.50
C SER A 108 1.45 8.17 -25.80
N GLY A 109 2.53 8.82 -25.38
CA GLY A 109 2.91 10.14 -25.86
C GLY A 109 3.60 10.05 -27.21
#